data_AF-A0A925HN97-F1
#
_entry.id   AF-A0A925HN97-F1
#
_cell.length_a   1.000
_cell.length_b   1.000
_cell.length_c   1.000
_cell.angle_alpha   90.00
_cell.angle_beta   90.00
_cell.angle_gamma   90.00
#
_symmetry.space_group_name_H-M   'P 1'
#
loop_
_entity.id
_entity.type
_entity.pdbx_description
1 polymer ?
#
loop_
_entity_poly.entity_id
_entity_poly.type
_entity_poly.pdbx_seq_one_letter_code
_entity_poly.pdbx_strand_id
1 'polypeptide(L)' 'MLQCTVLGETAKRVSLEFRNSHPEIPWRKIMGFRNVVVHDYFQVDFHRAWKIASRDIPELINTLEPLVPPDSSP' A
#
# COMPACT_ATOMS: atom_id res chain seq x y z
N MET A 1 9.49 7.83 11.45
CA MET A 1 9.37 7.71 9.97
C MET A 1 7.94 7.29 9.67
N LEU A 2 7.21 7.99 8.80
CA LEU A 2 5.77 7.73 8.57
C LEU A 2 5.57 6.37 7.89
N GLN A 3 4.71 5.51 8.47
CA GLN A 3 4.44 4.13 8.01
C GLN A 3 3.97 4.07 6.54
N CYS A 4 3.30 5.11 6.06
CA CYS A 4 2.84 5.23 4.67
C CYS A 4 3.98 5.30 3.64
N THR A 5 5.13 5.88 4.03
CA THR A 5 6.31 5.99 3.16
C THR A 5 6.97 4.62 2.97
N VAL A 6 7.04 3.82 4.04
CA VAL A 6 7.61 2.46 4.00
C VAL A 6 6.82 1.57 3.06
N LEU A 7 5.49 1.62 3.11
CA LEU A 7 4.61 0.85 2.21
C LEU A 7 4.88 1.17 0.73
N GLY A 8 4.95 2.47 0.40
CA GLY A 8 5.18 2.90 -0.98
C GLY A 8 6.56 2.54 -1.53
N GLU A 9 7.60 2.58 -0.69
CA GLU A 9 8.95 2.17 -1.08
C GLU A 9 9.08 0.66 -1.22
N THR A 10 8.50 -0.12 -0.31
CA THR A 10 8.53 -1.59 -0.39
C THR A 10 7.75 -2.08 -1.61
N ALA A 11 6.61 -1.48 -1.95
CA ALA A 11 5.86 -1.82 -3.15
C ALA A 11 6.65 -1.61 -4.46
N LYS A 12 7.60 -0.66 -4.49
CA LYS A 12 8.50 -0.47 -5.64
C LYS A 12 9.56 -1.56 -5.78
N ARG A 13 9.87 -2.26 -4.68
CA ARG A 13 10.85 -3.36 -4.66
C ARG A 13 10.25 -4.68 -5.16
N VAL A 14 8.92 -4.78 -5.26
CA VAL A 14 8.24 -5.93 -5.86
C VAL A 14 8.59 -6.01 -7.35
N SER A 15 8.97 -7.21 -7.80
CA SER A 15 9.40 -7.44 -9.19
C SER A 15 8.31 -7.03 -10.19
N LEU A 16 8.70 -6.62 -11.39
CA LEU A 16 7.74 -6.23 -12.42
C LEU A 16 6.90 -7.43 -12.87
N GLU A 17 7.49 -8.62 -12.93
CA GLU A 17 6.83 -9.87 -13.28
C GLU A 17 5.67 -10.19 -12.33
N PHE A 18 5.90 -10.10 -11.01
CA PHE A 18 4.87 -10.31 -10.00
C PHE A 18 3.77 -9.25 -10.05
N ARG A 19 4.14 -8.00 -10.32
CA ARG A 19 3.15 -6.92 -10.51
C ARG A 19 2.27 -7.14 -11.74
N ASN A 20 2.84 -7.69 -12.80
CA ASN A 20 2.13 -8.00 -14.03
C ASN A 20 1.25 -9.26 -13.88
N SER A 21 1.63 -10.22 -13.04
CA SER A 21 0.81 -11.40 -12.73
C SER A 21 -0.37 -11.09 -11.79
N HIS A 22 -0.31 -9.96 -11.06
CA HIS A 22 -1.34 -9.52 -10.12
C HIS A 22 -1.90 -8.12 -10.46
N PRO A 23 -2.56 -7.93 -11.63
CA PRO A 23 -3.12 -6.63 -12.03
C PRO A 23 -4.32 -6.18 -11.17
N GLU A 24 -4.93 -7.09 -10.42
CA GLU A 24 -5.99 -6.81 -9.44
C GLU A 24 -5.51 -5.93 -8.29
N ILE A 25 -4.21 -5.95 -7.99
CA ILE A 25 -3.60 -5.12 -6.95
C ILE A 25 -3.31 -3.73 -7.52
N PRO A 26 -3.77 -2.64 -6.87
CA PRO A 26 -3.60 -1.29 -7.38
C PRO A 26 -2.17 -0.74 -7.13
N TRP A 27 -1.14 -1.39 -7.69
CA TRP A 27 0.29 -1.10 -7.49
C TRP A 27 0.63 0.38 -7.62
N ARG A 28 0.09 1.06 -8.63
CA ARG A 28 0.35 2.49 -8.86
C ARG A 28 -0.17 3.37 -7.72
N LYS A 29 -1.31 3.02 -7.11
CA LYS A 29 -1.86 3.73 -5.95
C LYS A 29 -1.03 3.48 -4.69
N ILE A 30 -0.57 2.25 -4.48
CA ILE A 30 0.28 1.86 -3.34
C ILE A 30 1.65 2.56 -3.43
N MET A 31 2.29 2.57 -4.61
CA MET A 31 3.55 3.29 -4.82
C MET A 31 3.40 4.81 -4.68
N GLY A 32 2.20 5.34 -4.96
CA GLY A 32 1.84 6.75 -4.81
C GLY A 32 1.33 7.14 -3.42
N PHE A 33 1.28 6.20 -2.46
CA PHE A 33 0.65 6.41 -1.16
C PHE A 33 1.32 7.50 -0.31
N ARG A 34 2.62 7.76 -0.54
CA ARG A 34 3.34 8.92 0.01
C ARG A 34 2.64 10.25 -0.32
N ASN A 35 2.00 10.36 -1.48
CA ASN A 35 1.37 11.61 -1.92
C ASN A 35 0.09 11.92 -1.14
N VAL A 36 -0.60 10.92 -0.58
CA VAL A 36 -1.77 11.14 0.29
C VAL A 36 -1.34 11.88 1.56
N VAL A 37 -0.20 11.51 2.14
CA VAL A 37 0.29 12.12 3.39
C VAL A 37 0.89 13.51 3.15
N VAL A 38 1.36 13.82 1.95
CA VAL A 38 2.09 15.09 1.67
C VAL A 38 1.21 16.15 0.99
N HIS A 39 0.25 15.79 0.13
CA HIS A 39 -0.64 16.78 -0.49
C HIS A 39 -1.74 17.29 0.46
N ASP A 40 -2.13 16.50 1.46
CA ASP A 40 -3.21 16.85 2.40
C ASP A 40 -2.74 17.69 3.60
N TYR A 41 -1.45 18.04 3.73
CA TYR A 41 -1.01 18.94 4.81
C TYR A 41 -1.57 20.37 4.71
N PHE A 42 -2.12 20.76 3.56
CA PHE A 42 -2.77 22.08 3.38
C PHE A 42 -4.30 22.05 3.45
N GLN A 43 -4.93 20.87 3.29
CA GLN A 43 -6.34 20.62 3.58
C GLN A 43 -6.45 19.16 4.02
N VAL A 44 -6.36 18.89 5.32
CA VAL A 44 -6.44 17.52 5.80
C VAL A 44 -7.86 17.02 5.60
N ASP A 45 -8.10 16.30 4.50
CA ASP A 45 -9.30 15.49 4.33
C ASP A 45 -9.14 14.25 5.25
N PHE A 46 -9.34 14.48 6.56
CA PHE A 46 -9.30 13.43 7.57
C PHE A 46 -10.27 12.28 7.24
N HIS A 47 -11.34 12.57 6.49
CA HIS A 47 -12.27 11.55 6.04
C HIS A 47 -11.63 10.61 5.02
N ARG A 48 -10.83 11.15 4.09
CA ARG A 48 -10.04 10.36 3.15
C ARG A 48 -8.96 9.53 3.85
N ALA A 49 -8.22 10.11 4.79
CA ALA A 49 -7.22 9.40 5.57
C ALA A 49 -7.84 8.27 6.41
N TRP A 50 -8.97 8.55 7.06
CA TRP A 50 -9.73 7.56 7.82
C TRP A 50 -10.22 6.42 6.92
N LYS A 51 -10.79 6.74 5.74
CA LYS A 51 -11.26 5.72 4.79
C LYS A 51 -10.13 4.81 4.32
N ILE A 52 -8.98 5.40 4.00
CA ILE A 52 -7.79 4.66 3.59
C ILE A 52 -7.32 3.72 4.71
N ALA A 53 -7.21 4.22 5.94
CA ALA A 53 -6.75 3.42 7.08
C ALA A 53 -7.76 2.34 7.50
N SER A 54 -9.06 2.62 7.44
CA SER A 54 -10.12 1.74 7.93
C SER A 54 -10.68 0.77 6.88
N ARG A 55 -10.48 1.03 5.58
CA ARG A 55 -11.01 0.19 4.50
C ARG A 55 -9.93 -0.26 3.53
N ASP A 56 -9.25 0.69 2.89
CA ASP A 56 -8.36 0.38 1.77
C ASP A 56 -7.13 -0.43 2.23
N ILE A 57 -6.56 -0.14 3.41
CA ILE A 57 -5.45 -0.92 3.97
C ILE A 57 -5.87 -2.34 4.38
N PRO A 58 -6.93 -2.56 5.17
CA PRO A 58 -7.39 -3.91 5.49
C PRO A 58 -7.71 -4.76 4.24
N GLU A 59 -8.34 -4.18 3.22
CA GLU A 59 -8.64 -4.87 1.96
C GLU A 59 -7.36 -5.25 1.22
N LEU A 60 -6.37 -4.35 1.20
CA LEU A 60 -5.05 -4.65 0.63
C LEU A 60 -4.35 -5.79 1.38
N ILE A 61 -4.41 -5.81 2.72
CA ILE A 61 -3.83 -6.90 3.53
C ILE A 61 -4.48 -8.24 3.15
N ASN A 62 -5.81 -8.32 3.11
CA ASN A 62 -6.53 -9.54 2.74
C ASN A 62 -6.17 -10.05 1.33
N THR A 63 -5.84 -9.13 0.43
CA THR A 63 -5.43 -9.48 -0.94
C THR A 63 -3.99 -10.00 -0.97
N LEU A 64 -3.11 -9.44 -0.15
CA LEU A 64 -1.69 -9.80 -0.11
C LEU A 64 -1.40 -11.04 0.74
N GLU A 65 -2.10 -11.23 1.86
CA GLU A 65 -1.90 -12.34 2.79
C GLU A 65 -1.82 -13.73 2.12
N PRO A 66 -2.71 -14.11 1.18
CA PRO A 66 -2.60 -15.40 0.49
C PRO A 66 -1.43 -15.49 -0.50
N LEU A 67 -0.84 -14.36 -0.88
CA LEU A 67 0.30 -14.29 -1.81
C LEU A 67 1.64 -14.25 -1.07
N VAL A 68 1.62 -14.03 0.25
CA VAL A 68 2.82 -14.03 1.07
C VAL A 68 3.21 -15.48 1.33
N PRO A 69 4.43 -15.92 0.92
CA PRO A 69 4.90 -17.24 1.28
C PRO A 69 4.94 -17.37 2.81
N PRO A 70 4.60 -18.54 3.39
CA PRO A 70 4.66 -18.74 4.83
C PRO A 70 6.05 -18.35 5.34
N ASP A 71 6.07 -17.65 6.49
CA ASP A 71 7.28 -17.07 7.08
C ASP A 71 8.41 -18.11 7.05
N SER A 72 9.32 -17.92 6.10
CA SER A 72 10.48 -18.80 5.89
C SER A 72 11.66 -18.24 6.68
N SER A 73 11.41 -17.86 7.93
CA SER A 73 12.45 -17.43 8.85
C SER A 73 12.76 -18.61 9.79
N PRO A 74 14.01 -19.08 9.86
CA PRO A 74 14.43 -20.04 10.89
C PRO A 74 14.40 -19.43 12.30
#